data_AF-A0AAV3YJU3-F1
#
_entry.id   AF-A0AAV3YJU3-F1
#
_cell.length_a   1.000
_cell.length_b   1.000
_cell.length_c   1.000
_cell.angle_alpha   90.00
_cell.angle_beta   90.00
_cell.angle_gamma   90.00
#
_symmetry.space_group_name_H-M   'P 1'
#
loop_
_entity.id
_entity.type
_entity.pdbx_description
1 polymer ?
#
loop_
_entity_poly.entity_id
_entity_poly.type
_entity_poly.pdbx_seq_one_letter_code
_entity_poly.pdbx_strand_id
1 'polypeptide(L)'
;MKDTKRGAETLELASESLLAINKCGLQGKFNVWYLQFMLIPKLLWPLLVYDICSTSVEAIEAKINKYTRKWLGVPPGFSDVAMYCRKAKLKLPMKSILEECKCSKARLLIMLEESDDSVV
;
A
#
# COMPACT_ATOMS: atom_id res chain seq x y z
N MET A 1 22.57 -2.45 1.17
CA MET A 1 22.15 -3.62 1.99
C MET A 1 20.70 -3.35 2.34
N LYS A 2 19.74 -4.13 1.81
CA LYS A 2 18.31 -3.84 1.99
C LYS A 2 17.90 -4.11 3.44
N ASP A 3 17.07 -3.25 4.02
CA ASP A 3 16.71 -3.32 5.43
C ASP A 3 15.58 -4.34 5.65
N THR A 4 15.99 -5.61 5.82
CA THR A 4 15.07 -6.73 6.06
C THR A 4 14.33 -6.61 7.39
N LYS A 5 14.96 -6.01 8.41
CA LYS A 5 14.36 -5.89 9.76
C LYS A 5 13.20 -4.90 9.73
N ARG A 6 13.41 -3.70 9.16
CA ARG A 6 12.35 -2.70 8.99
C ARG A 6 11.25 -3.18 8.06
N GLY A 7 11.59 -3.97 7.04
CA GLY A 7 10.61 -4.63 6.18
C GLY A 7 9.67 -5.56 6.95
N ALA A 8 10.22 -6.40 7.83
CA ALA A 8 9.43 -7.29 8.68
C ALA A 8 8.55 -6.51 9.69
N GLU A 9 9.09 -5.49 10.35
CA GLU A 9 8.35 -4.62 11.26
C GLU A 9 7.15 -3.94 10.57
N THR A 10 7.35 -3.46 9.33
CA THR A 10 6.28 -2.82 8.55
C THR A 10 5.20 -3.82 8.14
N LEU A 11 5.58 -5.07 7.84
CA LEU A 11 4.64 -6.14 7.50
C LEU A 11 3.78 -6.54 8.71
N GLU A 12 4.37 -6.62 9.90
CA GLU A 12 3.64 -6.91 11.14
C GLU A 12 2.67 -5.76 11.46
N LEU A 13 3.14 -4.51 11.39
CA LEU A 13 2.28 -3.33 11.56
C LEU A 13 1.09 -3.33 10.60
N ALA A 14 1.30 -3.68 9.33
CA ALA A 14 0.22 -3.80 8.35
C ALA A 14 -0.76 -4.90 8.75
N SER A 15 -0.27 -6.04 9.21
CA SER A 15 -1.10 -7.20 9.60
C SER A 15 -1.96 -6.89 10.82
N GLU A 16 -1.37 -6.29 11.86
CA GLU A 16 -2.07 -5.87 13.07
C GLU A 16 -3.12 -4.80 12.77
N SER A 17 -2.78 -3.81 11.94
CA SER A 17 -3.71 -2.74 11.56
C SER A 17 -4.90 -3.28 10.75
N LEU A 18 -4.66 -4.20 9.80
CA LEU A 18 -5.72 -4.85 9.02
C LEU A 18 -6.64 -5.69 9.90
N LEU A 19 -6.07 -6.42 10.88
CA LEU A 19 -6.84 -7.17 11.87
C LEU A 19 -7.69 -6.24 12.74
N ALA A 20 -7.14 -5.11 13.19
CA ALA A 20 -7.86 -4.11 13.97
C ALA A 20 -9.05 -3.55 13.18
N ILE A 21 -8.84 -3.12 11.93
CA ILE A 21 -9.90 -2.62 11.03
C ILE A 21 -11.00 -3.68 10.88
N ASN A 22 -10.61 -4.93 10.62
CA ASN A 22 -11.57 -6.01 10.46
C ASN A 22 -12.39 -6.29 11.72
N LYS A 23 -11.85 -6.01 12.92
CA LYS A 23 -12.55 -6.18 14.21
C LYS A 23 -13.43 -4.98 14.59
N CYS A 24 -13.24 -3.81 13.99
CA CYS A 24 -14.05 -2.61 14.28
C CYS A 24 -15.53 -2.72 13.90
N GLY A 25 -15.94 -3.75 13.15
CA GLY A 25 -17.34 -3.98 12.80
C GLY A 25 -17.93 -2.96 11.82
N LEU A 26 -17.09 -2.15 11.15
CA LEU A 26 -17.57 -1.18 10.15
C LEU A 26 -18.04 -1.89 8.88
N GLN A 27 -18.95 -1.24 8.14
CA GLN A 27 -19.37 -1.72 6.82
C GLN A 27 -18.16 -1.77 5.86
N GLY A 28 -18.17 -2.72 4.93
CA GLY A 28 -17.06 -2.98 4.01
C GLY A 28 -16.48 -1.74 3.33
N LYS A 29 -17.33 -0.85 2.80
CA LYS A 29 -16.92 0.42 2.17
C LYS A 29 -16.12 1.34 3.10
N PHE A 30 -16.47 1.38 4.39
CA PHE A 30 -15.77 2.21 5.38
C PHE A 30 -14.43 1.59 5.78
N ASN A 31 -14.32 0.26 5.83
CA ASN A 31 -13.04 -0.43 6.01
C ASN A 31 -12.07 -0.10 4.87
N VAL A 32 -12.57 -0.10 3.63
CA VAL A 32 -11.77 0.27 2.46
C VAL A 32 -11.38 1.74 2.49
N TRP A 33 -12.30 2.64 2.87
CA TRP A 33 -11.98 4.05 3.03
C TRP A 33 -10.87 4.26 4.07
N TYR A 34 -10.99 3.64 5.24
CA TYR A 34 -9.98 3.73 6.29
C TYR A 34 -8.63 3.17 5.82
N LEU A 35 -8.64 2.03 5.14
CA LEU A 35 -7.44 1.47 4.51
C LEU A 35 -6.76 2.50 3.59
N GLN A 36 -7.52 3.11 2.69
CA GLN A 36 -7.00 4.02 1.66
C GLN A 36 -6.47 5.33 2.23
N PHE A 37 -7.17 5.93 3.19
CA PHE A 37 -6.85 7.27 3.66
C PHE A 37 -6.08 7.31 4.98
N MET A 38 -6.08 6.24 5.77
CA MET A 38 -5.36 6.18 7.04
C MET A 38 -4.19 5.19 6.97
N LEU A 39 -4.47 3.93 6.65
CA LEU A 39 -3.47 2.87 6.76
C LEU A 39 -2.41 2.96 5.65
N ILE A 40 -2.79 3.18 4.39
CA ILE A 40 -1.83 3.28 3.28
C ILE A 40 -0.83 4.42 3.52
N PRO A 41 -1.23 5.67 3.84
CA PRO A 41 -0.27 6.74 4.15
C PRO A 41 0.66 6.40 5.33
N LYS A 42 0.12 5.77 6.38
CA LYS A 42 0.92 5.32 7.54
C LYS A 42 1.98 4.29 7.15
N LEU A 43 1.65 3.34 6.27
CA LEU A 43 2.58 2.33 5.77
C LEU A 43 3.55 2.90 4.72
N LEU A 44 3.14 3.92 3.96
CA LEU A 44 4.00 4.51 2.93
C LEU A 44 5.24 5.17 3.54
N TRP A 45 5.09 5.84 4.68
CA TRP A 45 6.20 6.53 5.36
C TRP A 45 7.44 5.64 5.60
N PRO A 46 7.36 4.50 6.32
CA PRO A 46 8.52 3.63 6.50
C PRO A 46 9.04 3.03 5.19
N LEU A 47 8.16 2.79 4.20
CA LEU A 47 8.55 2.25 2.88
C LEU A 47 9.36 3.25 2.04
N LEU A 48 9.19 4.55 2.28
CA LEU A 48 9.93 5.62 1.60
C LEU A 48 11.22 6.00 2.32
N VAL A 49 11.21 5.97 3.66
CA VAL A 49 12.39 6.32 4.47
C VAL A 49 13.46 5.23 4.42
N TYR A 50 13.06 3.95 4.42
CA TYR A 50 13.99 2.83 4.45
C TYR A 50 14.13 2.14 3.09
N ASP A 51 15.31 1.58 2.81
CA ASP A 51 15.54 0.74 1.62
C ASP A 51 14.97 -0.67 1.83
N ILE A 52 13.65 -0.76 1.80
CA ILE A 52 12.89 -2.01 1.91
C ILE A 52 12.75 -2.65 0.51
N CYS A 53 12.95 -3.97 0.44
CA CYS A 53 12.76 -4.77 -0.77
C CYS A 53 11.35 -4.63 -1.35
N SER A 54 11.25 -4.51 -2.68
CA SER A 54 9.95 -4.53 -3.38
C SER A 54 9.12 -5.78 -3.10
N THR A 55 9.77 -6.93 -2.90
CA THR A 55 9.11 -8.19 -2.53
C THR A 55 8.39 -8.11 -1.18
N SER A 56 8.92 -7.34 -0.22
CA SER A 56 8.26 -7.10 1.06
C SER A 56 7.02 -6.21 0.88
N VAL A 57 7.09 -5.21 -0.02
CA VAL A 57 5.94 -4.35 -0.36
C VAL A 57 4.85 -5.15 -1.06
N GLU A 58 5.21 -6.05 -1.98
CA GLU A 58 4.29 -6.98 -2.64
C GLU A 58 3.60 -7.90 -1.62
N ALA A 59 4.32 -8.39 -0.60
CA ALA A 59 3.72 -9.20 0.46
C ALA A 59 2.71 -8.40 1.32
N ILE A 60 2.98 -7.11 1.58
CA ILE A 60 2.02 -6.21 2.25
C ILE A 60 0.78 -6.02 1.37
N GLU A 61 0.96 -5.75 0.09
CA GLU A 61 -0.14 -5.57 -0.87
C GLU A 61 -1.02 -6.83 -0.98
N ALA A 62 -0.42 -8.02 -1.05
CA ALA A 62 -1.16 -9.28 -1.08
C ALA A 62 -2.04 -9.46 0.16
N LYS A 63 -1.55 -9.09 1.35
CA LYS A 63 -2.36 -9.09 2.58
C LYS A 63 -3.50 -8.08 2.48
N ILE A 64 -3.23 -6.85 2.05
CA ILE A 64 -4.24 -5.81 1.85
C ILE A 64 -5.34 -6.27 0.87
N ASN A 65 -4.97 -6.90 -0.23
CA ASN A 65 -5.91 -7.39 -1.25
C ASN A 65 -6.85 -8.45 -0.69
N LYS A 66 -6.32 -9.38 0.11
CA LYS A 66 -7.14 -10.41 0.78
C LYS A 66 -8.23 -9.80 1.67
N TYR A 67 -7.87 -8.83 2.51
CA TYR A 67 -8.85 -8.16 3.38
C TYR A 67 -9.83 -7.31 2.59
N THR A 68 -9.33 -6.57 1.61
CA THR A 68 -10.17 -5.68 0.81
C THR A 68 -11.20 -6.48 0.01
N ARG A 69 -10.81 -7.62 -0.58
CA ARG A 69 -11.75 -8.50 -1.29
C ARG A 69 -12.87 -8.99 -0.38
N LYS A 70 -12.50 -9.41 0.84
CA LYS A 70 -13.44 -9.81 1.87
C LYS A 70 -14.39 -8.67 2.26
N TRP A 71 -13.89 -7.45 2.43
CA TRP A 71 -14.70 -6.30 2.81
C TRP A 71 -15.64 -5.83 1.71
N LEU A 72 -15.22 -5.89 0.44
CA LEU A 72 -16.04 -5.52 -0.70
C LEU A 72 -17.00 -6.63 -1.16
N GLY A 73 -16.85 -7.85 -0.62
CA GLY A 73 -17.65 -9.01 -1.03
C GLY A 73 -17.33 -9.50 -2.45
N VAL A 74 -16.14 -9.20 -2.98
CA VAL A 74 -15.72 -9.67 -4.30
C VAL A 74 -15.13 -11.08 -4.23
N PRO A 75 -15.23 -11.89 -5.30
CA PRO A 75 -14.67 -13.24 -5.31
C PRO A 75 -13.15 -13.27 -5.06
N PRO A 76 -12.63 -14.32 -4.42
CA PRO A 76 -11.20 -14.47 -4.17
C PRO A 76 -10.37 -14.61 -5.46
N GLY A 77 -10.99 -14.95 -6.60
CA GLY A 77 -10.37 -15.00 -7.92
C GLY A 77 -10.45 -13.69 -8.72
N PHE A 78 -10.99 -12.61 -8.16
CA PHE A 78 -10.99 -11.30 -8.81
C PHE A 78 -9.54 -10.87 -9.15
N SER A 79 -9.28 -10.12 -10.20
CA SER A 79 -7.89 -9.72 -10.51
C SER A 79 -7.49 -8.46 -9.76
N ASP A 80 -6.25 -8.41 -9.25
CA ASP A 80 -5.71 -7.19 -8.63
C ASP A 80 -5.68 -6.03 -9.63
N VAL A 81 -5.44 -6.35 -10.91
CA VAL A 81 -5.53 -5.37 -12.01
C VAL A 81 -6.93 -4.76 -12.08
N ALA A 82 -8.00 -5.54 -12.05
CA ALA A 82 -9.36 -5.01 -12.08
C ALA A 82 -9.68 -4.17 -10.82
N MET A 83 -8.99 -4.43 -9.71
CA MET A 83 -9.15 -3.73 -8.45
C MET A 83 -8.56 -2.32 -8.46
N TYR A 84 -7.41 -2.15 -9.11
CA TYR A 84 -6.67 -0.88 -9.19
C TYR A 84 -6.81 -0.15 -10.53
N CYS A 85 -7.43 -0.77 -11.53
CA CYS A 85 -7.53 -0.20 -12.87
C CYS A 85 -8.37 1.09 -12.87
N ARG A 86 -7.74 2.19 -13.32
CA ARG A 86 -8.40 3.50 -13.51
C ARG A 86 -9.07 3.65 -14.88
N LYS A 87 -8.75 2.78 -15.84
CA LYS A 87 -9.23 2.82 -17.23
C LYS A 87 -10.42 1.89 -17.50
N ALA A 88 -10.73 0.97 -16.58
CA ALA A 88 -11.85 0.05 -16.73
C ALA A 88 -13.20 0.78 -16.63
N LYS A 89 -14.27 0.15 -17.15
CA LYS A 89 -15.65 0.67 -17.01
C LYS A 89 -16.09 0.70 -15.54
N LEU A 90 -15.74 -0.33 -14.78
CA LEU A 90 -15.90 -0.36 -13.33
C LEU A 90 -14.61 0.16 -12.69
N LYS A 91 -14.69 1.29 -12.00
CA LYS A 91 -13.56 1.91 -11.32
C LYS A 91 -13.79 1.86 -9.82
N LEU A 92 -12.90 1.19 -9.11
CA LEU A 92 -12.85 1.31 -7.65
C LEU A 92 -11.89 2.46 -7.32
N PRO A 93 -12.26 3.38 -6.41
CA PRO A 93 -11.39 4.48 -5.99
C PRO A 93 -10.31 3.97 -5.02
N MET A 94 -9.49 3.02 -5.48
CA MET A 94 -8.48 2.34 -4.70
C MET A 94 -7.10 2.53 -5.33
N LYS A 95 -6.11 2.80 -4.47
CA LYS A 95 -4.71 2.89 -4.84
C LYS A 95 -3.98 1.64 -4.37
N SER A 96 -3.08 1.16 -5.23
CA SER A 96 -2.11 0.11 -4.91
C SER A 96 -0.98 0.72 -4.06
N ILE A 97 -0.62 0.06 -2.96
CA ILE A 97 0.49 0.51 -2.11
C ILE A 97 1.82 0.35 -2.86
N LEU A 98 1.94 -0.69 -3.69
CA LEU A 98 3.12 -0.93 -4.51
C LEU A 98 3.29 0.16 -5.57
N GLU A 99 2.22 0.52 -6.28
CA GLU A 99 2.24 1.62 -7.24
C GLU A 99 2.59 2.95 -6.57
N GLU A 100 1.97 3.28 -5.44
CA GLU A 100 2.25 4.52 -4.71
C GLU A 100 3.69 4.57 -4.18
N CYS A 101 4.23 3.44 -3.70
CA CYS A 101 5.63 3.34 -3.28
C CYS A 101 6.59 3.55 -4.45
N LYS A 102 6.37 2.89 -5.59
CA LYS A 102 7.18 3.07 -6.82
C LYS A 102 7.13 4.51 -7.33
N CYS A 103 5.93 5.09 -7.42
CA CYS A 103 5.75 6.47 -7.87
C CYS A 103 6.45 7.46 -6.94
N SER A 104 6.36 7.25 -5.63
CA SER A 104 6.95 8.14 -4.63
C SER A 104 8.49 8.03 -4.62
N LYS A 105 9.05 6.82 -4.75
CA LYS A 105 10.52 6.64 -4.90
C LYS A 105 11.04 7.27 -6.18
N ALA A 106 10.34 7.10 -7.31
CA ALA A 106 10.71 7.73 -8.57
C ALA A 106 10.63 9.27 -8.48
N ARG A 107 9.57 9.79 -7.87
CA ARG A 107 9.43 11.23 -7.62
C ARG A 107 10.56 11.79 -6.75
N LEU A 108 10.92 11.08 -5.68
CA LEU A 108 12.01 11.48 -4.79
C LEU A 108 13.36 11.49 -5.51
N LEU A 109 13.61 10.52 -6.39
CA LEU A 109 14.83 10.48 -7.20
C LEU A 109 14.90 11.66 -8.18
N ILE A 110 13.82 11.96 -8.89
CA ILE A 110 13.77 13.10 -9.82
C ILE A 110 13.96 14.42 -9.06
N MET A 111 13.28 14.59 -7.92
CA MET A 111 13.43 15.78 -7.07
C MET A 111 14.87 15.97 -6.58
N LEU A 112 15.60 14.87 -6.37
CA LEU A 112 16.99 14.92 -5.94
C LEU A 112 17.92 15.27 -7.10
N GLU A 113 17.67 14.72 -8.29
CA GLU A 113 18.44 14.98 -9.51
C GLU A 113 18.25 16.43 -10.03
N GLU A 114 17.04 16.96 -9.93
CA GLU A 114 16.70 18.34 -10.32
C GLU A 114 17.03 19.36 -9.23
N SER A 115 17.61 18.94 -8.09
CA SER A 115 17.95 19.86 -7.00
C SER A 115 19.22 20.64 -7.32
N ASP A 116 19.15 21.98 -7.20
CA ASP A 116 20.31 22.87 -7.29
C ASP A 116 21.19 22.84 -6.02
N ASP A 117 20.80 22.06 -5.00
CA ASP A 117 21.55 21.96 -3.74
C ASP A 117 22.90 21.29 -3.94
N SER A 118 23.99 22.01 -3.63
CA SER A 118 25.37 21.57 -3.85
C SER A 118 25.87 20.48 -2.90
N VAL A 119 25.01 19.91 -2.05
CA VAL A 119 25.38 19.04 -0.91
C VAL A 119 24.84 17.62 -1.03
N VAL A 120 24.28 17.26 -2.18
CA VAL A 120 23.84 15.90 -2.51
C VAL A 120 24.90 15.18 -3.35
#